data_AF-A0A1F1ZID5-F1
#
_entry.id   AF-A0A1F1ZID5-F1
#
_cell.length_a   1.000
_cell.length_b   1.000
_cell.length_c   1.000
_cell.angle_alpha   90.00
_cell.angle_beta   90.00
_cell.angle_gamma   90.00
#
_symmetry.space_group_name_H-M   'P 1'
#
loop_
_entity.id
_entity.type
_entity.pdbx_description
1 polymer ?
#
loop_
_entity_poly.entity_id
_entity_poly.type
_entity_poly.pdbx_seq_one_letter_code
_entity_poly.pdbx_strand_id
1 'polypeptide(L)'
;MQTGNPFPLRVRIVQIAFLIAAVIATLFLARWQWDVWQSNGGTFQNLGYAIQWPLFGVFFVVAYRKYIHYEKERALGNDEAAVPDEVKNSMTEVPDDFFAQRTEPVGDHWQDTRRRDRRISGASKSQEDAQE
;
A
#
# COMPACT_ATOMS: atom_id res chain seq x y z
N MET A 1 2.79 -31.15 -23.77
CA MET A 1 2.49 -30.04 -22.85
C MET A 1 3.40 -30.18 -21.64
N GLN A 2 4.50 -29.43 -21.61
CA GLN A 2 5.50 -29.53 -20.56
C GLN A 2 5.01 -28.66 -19.39
N THR A 3 4.44 -29.28 -18.37
CA THR A 3 4.04 -28.62 -17.11
C THR A 3 5.29 -28.32 -16.31
N GLY A 4 6.06 -27.33 -16.76
CA GLY A 4 7.18 -26.78 -16.02
C GLY A 4 6.65 -26.15 -14.74
N ASN A 5 7.07 -26.68 -13.59
CA ASN A 5 6.78 -26.14 -12.27
C ASN A 5 6.99 -24.61 -12.29
N PRO A 6 5.96 -23.77 -12.01
CA PRO A 6 6.03 -22.32 -12.23
C PRO A 6 7.08 -21.62 -11.34
N PHE A 7 7.58 -22.32 -10.33
CA PHE A 7 8.67 -21.82 -9.49
C PHE A 7 9.91 -22.71 -9.61
N PRO A 8 11.04 -22.17 -10.08
CA PRO A 8 12.30 -22.89 -10.02
C PRO A 8 12.66 -23.16 -8.55
N LEU A 9 12.77 -24.44 -8.18
CA LEU A 9 13.16 -24.89 -6.83
C LEU A 9 14.44 -24.19 -6.33
N ARG A 10 15.33 -23.81 -7.26
CA ARG A 10 16.56 -23.04 -7.02
C ARG A 10 16.30 -21.73 -6.28
N VAL A 11 15.28 -20.96 -6.66
CA VAL A 11 14.98 -19.66 -6.04
C VAL A 11 14.52 -19.85 -4.60
N ARG A 12 13.65 -20.85 -4.36
CA ARG A 12 13.21 -21.18 -2.99
C ARG A 12 14.36 -21.60 -2.10
N ILE A 13 15.27 -22.44 -2.61
CA ILE A 13 16.47 -22.86 -1.86
C ILE A 13 17.34 -21.65 -1.51
N VAL A 14 17.55 -20.72 -2.45
CA VAL A 14 18.33 -19.49 -2.21
C VAL A 14 17.66 -18.61 -1.14
N GLN A 15 16.34 -18.42 -1.22
CA GLN A 15 15.59 -17.66 -0.21
C GLN A 15 15.68 -18.30 1.18
N ILE A 16 15.51 -19.62 1.28
CA ILE A 16 15.63 -20.36 2.55
C ILE A 16 17.05 -20.25 3.10
N ALA A 17 18.07 -20.43 2.26
CA ALA A 17 19.46 -20.30 2.66
C ALA A 17 19.76 -18.89 3.16
N PHE A 18 19.28 -17.87 2.46
CA PHE A 18 19.41 -16.46 2.87
C PHE A 18 18.69 -16.19 4.20
N LEU A 19 17.48 -16.71 4.39
CA LEU A 19 16.75 -16.60 5.65
C LEU A 19 17.50 -17.25 6.80
N ILE A 20 17.98 -18.48 6.62
CA ILE A 20 18.76 -19.19 7.64
C ILE A 20 20.03 -18.40 7.99
N ALA A 21 20.74 -17.89 6.97
CA ALA A 21 21.91 -17.04 7.19
C ALA A 21 21.56 -15.77 7.98
N ALA A 22 20.44 -15.10 7.67
CA ALA A 22 19.98 -13.93 8.40
C ALA A 22 19.63 -14.25 9.86
N VAL A 23 18.96 -15.37 10.14
CA VAL A 23 18.64 -15.82 11.50
C VAL A 23 19.91 -16.16 12.28
N ILE A 24 20.87 -16.84 11.66
CA ILE A 24 22.14 -17.14 12.31
C ILE A 24 22.90 -15.84 12.62
N ALA A 25 22.89 -14.88 11.69
CA ALA A 25 23.53 -13.58 11.90
C ALA A 25 22.91 -12.82 13.08
N THR A 26 21.58 -12.81 13.23
CA THR A 26 20.93 -12.15 14.37
C THR A 26 21.22 -12.87 15.69
N LEU A 27 21.26 -14.20 15.70
CA LEU A 27 21.64 -14.97 16.90
C LEU A 27 23.12 -14.77 17.27
N PHE A 28 24.00 -14.63 16.29
CA PHE A 28 25.42 -14.33 16.52
C PHE A 28 25.59 -12.93 17.13
N LEU A 29 24.87 -11.93 16.61
CA LEU A 29 24.80 -10.59 17.19
C LEU A 29 24.24 -10.61 18.62
N ALA A 30 23.19 -11.40 18.86
CA ALA A 30 22.62 -11.60 20.19
C ALA A 30 23.64 -12.18 21.17
N ARG A 31 24.37 -13.22 20.74
CA ARG A 31 25.41 -13.87 21.52
C ARG A 31 26.54 -12.90 21.86
N TRP A 32 26.93 -12.05 20.91
CA TRP A 32 27.93 -11.02 21.14
C TRP A 32 27.43 -9.94 22.10
N GLN A 33 26.16 -9.52 21.98
CA GLN A 33 25.56 -8.58 22.94
C GLN A 33 25.45 -9.15 24.36
N TRP A 34 25.23 -10.45 24.48
CA TRP A 34 25.29 -11.14 25.76
C TRP A 34 26.69 -11.02 26.40
N ASP A 35 27.76 -11.23 25.63
CA ASP A 35 29.14 -11.05 26.13
C ASP A 35 29.41 -9.59 26.56
N VAL A 36 28.89 -8.61 25.79
CA VAL A 36 28.99 -7.19 26.12
C VAL A 36 28.26 -6.87 27.43
N TRP A 37 27.08 -7.45 27.66
CA TRP A 37 26.36 -7.31 28.93
C TRP A 37 27.12 -7.92 30.13
N GLN A 38 27.88 -9.01 29.93
CA GLN A 38 28.66 -9.63 31.00
C GLN A 38 29.97 -8.89 31.32
N SER A 39 30.41 -7.97 30.47
CA SER A 39 31.56 -7.12 30.76
C SER A 39 31.27 -6.16 31.93
N ASN A 40 32.31 -5.62 32.59
CA ASN A 40 32.24 -4.76 33.80
C ASN A 40 31.45 -3.42 33.64
N GLY A 41 30.71 -3.23 32.55
CA GLY A 41 29.85 -2.07 32.26
C GLY A 41 28.51 -2.39 31.61
N GLY A 42 28.01 -3.63 31.72
CA GLY A 42 26.73 -4.03 31.12
C GLY A 42 25.52 -3.28 31.68
N THR A 43 24.77 -2.60 30.81
CA THR A 43 23.50 -1.93 31.16
C THR A 43 22.30 -2.80 30.75
N PHE A 44 21.12 -2.53 31.33
CA PHE A 44 19.86 -3.18 30.91
C PHE A 44 19.52 -2.94 29.43
N GLN A 45 20.04 -1.88 28.81
CA GLN A 45 19.87 -1.63 27.38
C GLN A 45 20.57 -2.70 26.52
N ASN A 46 21.78 -3.12 26.90
CA ASN A 46 22.52 -4.19 26.21
C ASN A 46 21.78 -5.52 26.27
N LEU A 47 21.14 -5.82 27.41
CA LEU A 47 20.28 -6.99 27.55
C LEU A 47 19.06 -6.90 26.62
N GLY A 48 18.45 -5.71 26.54
CA GLY A 48 17.38 -5.42 25.59
C GLY A 48 17.80 -5.75 24.16
N TYR A 49 18.99 -5.31 23.73
CA TYR A 49 19.53 -5.64 22.41
C TYR A 49 19.78 -7.14 22.24
N ALA A 50 20.36 -7.82 23.23
CA ALA A 50 20.58 -9.26 23.19
C ALA A 50 19.28 -10.06 23.01
N ILE A 51 18.14 -9.57 23.52
CA ILE A 51 16.81 -10.19 23.35
C ILE A 51 16.10 -9.69 22.08
N GLN A 52 16.31 -8.44 21.69
CA GLN A 52 15.74 -7.83 20.49
C GLN A 52 16.25 -8.52 19.21
N TRP A 53 17.54 -8.88 19.16
CA TRP A 53 18.11 -9.56 17.99
C TRP A 53 17.46 -10.92 17.69
N PRO A 54 17.24 -11.83 18.66
CA PRO A 54 16.46 -13.04 18.49
C PRO A 54 15.02 -12.78 18.04
N LEU A 55 14.35 -11.75 18.58
CA LEU A 55 12.99 -11.38 18.15
C LEU A 55 12.95 -11.02 16.66
N PHE A 56 13.97 -10.32 16.15
CA PHE A 56 14.10 -10.11 14.70
C PHE A 56 14.34 -11.40 13.92
N GLY A 57 15.13 -12.34 14.45
CA GLY A 57 15.29 -13.67 13.86
C GLY A 57 13.95 -14.40 13.69
N VAL A 58 13.13 -14.43 14.76
CA VAL A 58 11.78 -15.02 14.70
C VAL A 58 10.88 -14.25 13.73
N PHE A 59 10.95 -12.91 13.74
CA PHE A 59 10.20 -12.07 12.82
C PHE A 59 10.51 -12.41 11.36
N PHE A 60 11.78 -12.60 10.99
CA PHE A 60 12.15 -12.99 9.62
C PHE A 60 11.55 -14.34 9.23
N VAL A 61 11.52 -15.33 10.14
CA VAL A 61 10.91 -16.64 9.88
C VAL A 61 9.39 -16.50 9.65
N VAL A 62 8.70 -15.71 10.48
CA VAL A 62 7.26 -15.46 10.33
C VAL A 62 6.96 -14.72 9.03
N ALA A 63 7.74 -13.68 8.71
CA ALA A 63 7.61 -12.92 7.47
C ALA A 63 7.84 -13.81 6.24
N TYR A 64 8.85 -14.68 6.26
CA TYR A 64 9.10 -15.63 5.18
C TYR A 64 7.96 -16.64 5.03
N ARG A 65 7.43 -17.15 6.15
CA ARG A 65 6.29 -18.07 6.13
C ARG A 65 5.06 -17.41 5.50
N LYS A 66 4.78 -16.16 5.85
CA LYS A 66 3.72 -15.36 5.23
C LYS A 66 4.00 -15.11 3.76
N TYR A 67 5.22 -14.71 3.40
CA TYR A 67 5.64 -14.49 2.02
C TYR A 67 5.40 -15.73 1.13
N ILE A 68 5.81 -16.92 1.58
CA ILE A 68 5.60 -18.17 0.83
C ILE A 68 4.12 -18.55 0.73
N HIS A 69 3.33 -18.28 1.78
CA HIS A 69 1.89 -18.46 1.73
C HIS A 69 1.26 -17.60 0.63
N TYR A 70 1.63 -16.31 0.56
CA TYR A 70 1.19 -15.41 -0.50
C TYR A 70 1.69 -15.82 -1.90
N GLU A 71 2.96 -16.24 -2.04
CA GLU A 71 3.46 -16.73 -3.35
C GLU A 71 2.73 -17.99 -3.82
N LYS A 72 2.34 -18.87 -2.89
CA LYS A 72 1.56 -20.07 -3.21
C LYS A 72 0.16 -19.71 -3.69
N GLU A 73 -0.48 -18.72 -3.08
CA GLU A 73 -1.83 -18.26 -3.47
C GLU A 73 -1.82 -17.54 -4.81
N ARG A 74 -0.81 -16.69 -5.08
CA ARG A 74 -0.63 -16.03 -6.37
C ARG A 74 -0.42 -17.01 -7.52
N ALA A 75 0.39 -18.04 -7.33
CA ALA A 75 0.63 -19.04 -8.38
C ALA A 75 -0.53 -19.99 -8.65
N LEU A 76 -1.53 -20.05 -7.76
CA LEU A 76 -2.77 -20.77 -8.02
C LEU A 76 -3.77 -19.96 -8.85
N GLY A 77 -3.39 -18.77 -9.34
CA GLY A 77 -4.20 -17.96 -10.27
C GLY A 77 -5.05 -16.88 -9.60
N ASN A 78 -4.85 -16.63 -8.30
CA ASN A 78 -5.48 -15.51 -7.59
C ASN A 78 -4.53 -14.30 -7.59
N ASP A 79 -4.57 -13.49 -8.64
CA ASP A 79 -3.80 -12.22 -8.72
C ASP A 79 -4.21 -11.21 -7.62
N GLU A 80 -5.35 -11.42 -6.96
CA GLU A 80 -5.91 -10.57 -5.89
C GLU A 80 -5.71 -11.14 -4.46
N ALA A 81 -4.69 -11.97 -4.23
CA ALA A 81 -4.38 -12.57 -2.91
C ALA A 81 -4.00 -11.57 -1.79
N ALA A 82 -4.13 -10.25 -2.04
CA ALA A 82 -3.91 -9.21 -1.02
C ALA A 82 -5.16 -8.94 -0.17
N VAL A 83 -6.33 -9.44 -0.57
CA VAL A 83 -7.60 -9.21 0.12
C VAL A 83 -7.95 -10.46 0.93
N PRO A 84 -8.00 -10.40 2.28
CA PRO A 84 -8.47 -11.55 3.05
C PRO A 84 -9.90 -11.91 2.61
N ASP A 85 -10.24 -13.21 2.57
CA ASP A 85 -11.53 -13.69 2.03
C ASP A 85 -12.74 -12.99 2.66
N GLU A 86 -12.61 -12.53 3.90
CA GLU A 86 -13.60 -11.72 4.62
C GLU A 86 -13.87 -10.35 3.96
N VAL A 87 -12.84 -9.68 3.42
CA VAL A 87 -12.96 -8.41 2.69
C VAL A 87 -13.35 -8.66 1.23
N LYS A 88 -13.01 -9.83 0.67
CA LYS A 88 -13.42 -10.24 -0.67
C LYS A 88 -14.93 -10.52 -0.75
N ASN A 89 -15.50 -11.07 0.33
CA ASN A 89 -16.94 -11.31 0.47
C ASN A 89 -17.69 -10.12 1.09
N SER A 90 -16.99 -9.14 1.67
CA SER A 90 -17.62 -7.85 1.99
C SER A 90 -17.77 -7.07 0.69
N MET A 91 -18.96 -7.18 0.10
CA MET A 91 -19.37 -6.32 -0.99
C MET A 91 -19.15 -4.86 -0.52
N THR A 92 -18.24 -4.13 -1.18
CA THR A 92 -18.11 -2.67 -1.02
C THR A 92 -19.36 -2.04 -1.62
N GLU A 93 -20.51 -2.26 -0.97
CA GLU A 93 -21.74 -1.56 -1.29
C GLU A 93 -21.47 -0.11 -0.93
N VAL A 94 -21.37 0.72 -1.96
CA VAL A 94 -21.47 2.16 -1.80
C VAL A 94 -22.84 2.39 -1.18
N PRO A 95 -22.94 2.91 0.07
CA PRO A 95 -24.24 3.16 0.68
C PRO A 95 -25.07 4.01 -0.28
N ASP A 96 -26.35 3.71 -0.48
CA ASP A 96 -27.20 4.48 -1.40
C ASP A 96 -27.23 5.99 -1.06
N ASP A 97 -26.94 6.31 0.21
CA ASP A 97 -26.84 7.66 0.78
C ASP A 97 -25.48 8.35 0.56
N PHE A 98 -24.51 7.67 -0.07
CA PHE A 98 -23.21 8.24 -0.46
C PHE A 98 -23.35 9.22 -1.63
N PHE A 99 -24.32 8.98 -2.51
CA PHE A 99 -24.73 9.99 -3.45
C PHE A 99 -25.47 11.05 -2.66
N ALA A 100 -24.87 12.24 -2.52
CA ALA A 100 -25.56 13.39 -1.98
C ALA A 100 -26.94 13.48 -2.66
N GLN A 101 -28.02 13.35 -1.89
CA GLN A 101 -29.34 13.80 -2.33
C GLN A 101 -29.12 15.19 -2.88
N ARG A 102 -29.38 15.38 -4.17
CA ARG A 102 -29.21 16.65 -4.85
C ARG A 102 -29.95 17.69 -4.03
N THR A 103 -29.20 18.39 -3.17
CA THR A 103 -29.70 19.56 -2.51
C THR A 103 -29.77 20.55 -3.65
N GLU A 104 -30.99 20.79 -4.13
CA GLU A 104 -31.28 21.89 -5.04
C GLU A 104 -30.55 23.12 -4.50
N PRO A 105 -29.67 23.76 -5.29
CA PRO A 105 -28.88 24.87 -4.80
C PRO A 105 -29.81 26.01 -4.39
N VAL A 106 -30.08 26.11 -3.09
CA VAL A 106 -30.70 27.29 -2.47
C VAL A 106 -29.60 28.31 -2.33
N GLY A 107 -29.28 28.99 -3.43
CA GLY A 107 -28.24 30.01 -3.46
C GLY A 107 -28.14 30.66 -4.83
N ASP A 108 -28.12 31.99 -4.82
CA ASP A 108 -28.22 32.87 -5.98
C ASP A 108 -27.44 32.37 -7.22
N HIS A 109 -28.20 31.98 -8.24
CA HIS A 109 -27.66 31.60 -9.54
C HIS A 109 -26.91 32.80 -10.16
N TRP A 110 -25.60 32.80 -10.04
CA TRP A 110 -24.74 33.80 -10.65
C TRP A 110 -24.80 33.65 -12.18
N GLN A 111 -25.59 34.51 -12.84
CA GLN A 111 -25.71 34.53 -14.30
C GLN A 111 -24.51 35.28 -14.89
N ASP A 112 -23.67 34.58 -15.66
CA ASP A 112 -22.61 35.23 -16.43
C ASP A 112 -23.19 36.00 -17.62
N THR A 113 -23.48 37.30 -17.43
CA THR A 113 -24.03 38.18 -18.47
C THR A 113 -22.99 38.65 -19.49
N ARG A 114 -21.69 38.42 -19.26
CA ARG A 114 -20.60 38.99 -20.09
C ARG A 114 -20.72 38.61 -21.57
N ARG A 115 -21.23 37.42 -21.88
CA ARG A 115 -21.47 36.97 -23.27
C ARG A 115 -22.71 37.59 -23.90
N ARG A 116 -23.71 37.95 -23.10
CA ARG A 116 -24.93 38.61 -23.57
C ARG A 116 -24.61 40.07 -23.90
N ASP A 117 -23.90 40.74 -23.01
CA ASP A 117 -23.55 42.15 -23.16
C ASP A 117 -22.67 42.39 -24.40
N ARG A 118 -21.72 41.49 -24.68
CA ARG A 118 -20.89 41.56 -25.90
C ARG A 118 -21.71 41.43 -27.19
N ARG A 119 -22.80 40.66 -27.18
CA ARG A 119 -23.70 40.52 -28.34
C ARG A 119 -24.54 41.77 -28.54
N ILE A 120 -25.03 42.37 -27.45
CA ILE A 120 -25.81 43.61 -27.51
C ILE A 120 -24.94 44.77 -28.02
N SER A 121 -23.71 44.90 -27.51
CA SER A 121 -22.77 45.93 -27.97
C SER A 121 -22.32 45.75 -29.42
N GLY A 122 -22.25 44.51 -29.91
CA GLY A 122 -21.96 44.23 -31.31
C GLY A 122 -23.14 44.62 -32.22
N ALA A 123 -24.36 44.35 -31.78
CA ALA A 123 -25.57 44.67 -32.54
C ALA A 123 -25.84 46.18 -32.62
N SER A 124 -25.57 46.96 -31.56
CA SER A 124 -25.71 48.43 -31.61
C SER A 124 -24.72 49.03 -32.61
N LYS A 125 -23.48 48.53 -32.63
CA LYS A 125 -22.44 49.02 -33.53
C LYS A 125 -22.77 48.76 -35.00
N SER A 126 -23.32 47.58 -35.31
CA SER A 126 -23.77 47.26 -36.68
C SER A 126 -25.00 48.04 -37.14
N GLN A 127 -25.81 48.59 -36.23
CA GLN A 127 -26.93 49.46 -36.59
C GLN A 127 -26.48 50.91 -36.81
N GLU A 128 -25.47 51.38 -36.07
CA GLU A 128 -24.85 52.69 -36.24
C GLU A 128 -24.09 52.75 -37.59
N ASP A 129 -23.33 51.71 -37.93
CA ASP A 129 -22.62 51.57 -39.21
C ASP A 129 -23.56 51.42 -40.43
N ALA A 130 -24.85 51.13 -40.23
CA ALA A 130 -25.84 50.98 -41.30
C ALA A 130 -26.72 52.24 -41.50
N GLN A 131 -26.51 53.28 -40.69
CA GLN A 131 -27.22 54.56 -40.76
C GLN A 131 -26.35 55.73 -41.28
N GLU A 132 -25.03 55.53 -41.44
CA GLU A 132 -24.14 56.38 -42.24
C GLU A 132 -24.10 55.97 -43.71
#